data_AF-A0ABD1AJJ6-F1
#
_entry.id   AF-A0ABD1AJJ6-F1
#
_cell.length_a   1.000
_cell.length_b   1.000
_cell.length_c   1.000
_cell.angle_alpha   90.00
_cell.angle_beta   90.00
_cell.angle_gamma   90.00
#
_symmetry.space_group_name_H-M   'P 1'
#
loop_
_entity.id
_entity.type
_entity.pdbx_description
1 polymer ?
#
loop_
_entity_poly.entity_id
_entity_poly.type
_entity_poly.pdbx_seq_one_letter_code
_entity_poly.pdbx_strand_id
1 'polypeptide(L)'
;MRVTISKEVADALTYLHTAFSKTIIHKDMIPCKIFLDEKGTAKLSEFENSVLIPQGEKFVEDVIEGTFGYLDHNYMYTGRVTENTDVYGFGAFMLTLLTAMNPSLVDQLYKGSLLKLVEDG
;
A
#
# COMPACT_ATOMS: atom_id res chain seq x y z
N MET A 1 19.15 -7.39 1.14
CA MET A 1 17.92 -8.07 1.63
C MET A 1 16.71 -7.14 1.58
N ARG A 2 16.58 -6.10 2.43
CA ARG A 2 15.38 -5.22 2.43
C ARG A 2 15.10 -4.53 1.08
N VAL A 3 16.13 -3.98 0.43
CA VAL A 3 16.00 -3.36 -0.90
C VAL A 3 15.55 -4.37 -1.96
N THR A 4 16.04 -5.61 -1.89
CA THR A 4 15.62 -6.70 -2.79
C THR A 4 14.14 -7.01 -2.61
N ILE A 5 13.69 -7.15 -1.37
CA ILE A 5 12.27 -7.37 -1.03
C ILE A 5 11.42 -6.23 -1.56
N SER A 6 11.79 -4.97 -1.31
CA SER A 6 11.05 -3.81 -1.81
C SER A 6 10.94 -3.80 -3.33
N LYS A 7 12.03 -4.14 -4.02
CA LYS A 7 12.03 -4.23 -5.49
C LYS A 7 11.10 -5.34 -5.98
N GLU A 8 11.21 -6.54 -5.44
CA GLU A 8 10.39 -7.69 -5.86
C GLU A 8 8.90 -7.44 -5.60
N VAL A 9 8.55 -6.76 -4.51
CA VAL A 9 7.17 -6.32 -4.23
C VAL A 9 6.70 -5.23 -5.20
N ALA A 10 7.57 -4.27 -5.55
CA ALA A 10 7.25 -3.25 -6.55
C ALA A 10 7.04 -3.87 -7.94
N ASP A 11 7.86 -4.86 -8.32
CA ASP A 11 7.71 -5.61 -9.56
C ASP A 11 6.36 -6.37 -9.58
N ALA A 12 5.96 -6.97 -8.45
CA ALA A 12 4.66 -7.62 -8.32
C ALA A 12 3.49 -6.64 -8.45
N LEU A 13 3.54 -5.48 -7.79
CA LEU A 13 2.52 -4.43 -7.93
C LEU A 13 2.43 -3.90 -9.36
N THR A 14 3.59 -3.65 -9.99
CA THR A 14 3.65 -3.23 -11.39
C THR A 14 2.98 -4.26 -12.30
N TYR A 15 3.22 -5.55 -12.07
CA TYR A 15 2.57 -6.62 -12.81
C TYR A 15 1.05 -6.59 -12.63
N LEU A 16 0.54 -6.44 -11.40
CA LEU A 16 -0.90 -6.33 -11.13
C LEU A 16 -1.55 -5.13 -11.83
N HIS A 17 -0.83 -4.01 -11.89
CA HIS A 17 -1.36 -2.77 -12.47
C HIS A 17 -1.31 -2.76 -14.00
N THR A 18 -0.36 -3.45 -14.62
CA THR A 18 -0.05 -3.24 -16.05
C THR A 18 -0.18 -4.47 -16.93
N ALA A 19 -0.16 -5.69 -16.38
CA ALA A 19 -0.12 -6.91 -17.20
C ALA A 19 -1.50 -7.35 -17.72
N PHE A 20 -2.57 -6.72 -17.28
CA PHE A 20 -3.95 -7.11 -17.56
C PHE A 20 -4.75 -5.95 -18.16
N SER A 21 -5.84 -6.26 -18.88
CA SER A 21 -6.74 -5.23 -19.42
C SER A 21 -7.55 -4.52 -18.34
N LYS A 22 -7.72 -5.15 -17.17
CA LYS A 22 -8.30 -4.56 -15.96
C LYS A 22 -7.18 -4.44 -14.93
N THR A 23 -7.01 -3.27 -14.34
CA THR A 23 -6.00 -3.05 -13.29
C THR A 23 -6.42 -3.77 -12.02
N ILE A 24 -5.56 -4.62 -11.46
CA ILE A 24 -5.81 -5.29 -10.17
C ILE A 24 -5.22 -4.43 -9.07
N ILE A 25 -6.03 -3.99 -8.10
CA ILE A 25 -5.57 -3.24 -6.92
C ILE A 25 -5.57 -4.17 -5.71
N HIS A 26 -4.43 -4.29 -5.03
CA HIS A 26 -4.26 -5.19 -3.89
C HIS A 26 -4.98 -4.70 -2.63
N LYS A 27 -4.97 -3.38 -2.39
CA LYS A 27 -5.56 -2.62 -1.27
C LYS A 27 -4.98 -2.84 0.13
N ASP A 28 -4.21 -3.90 0.38
CA ASP A 28 -3.71 -4.19 1.72
C ASP A 28 -2.21 -4.52 1.74
N MET A 29 -1.38 -3.48 1.61
CA MET A 29 0.07 -3.60 1.51
C MET A 29 0.72 -3.55 2.89
N ILE A 30 0.95 -4.72 3.51
CA ILE A 30 1.59 -4.83 4.83
C ILE A 30 2.67 -5.92 4.86
N PRO A 31 3.70 -5.80 5.73
CA PRO A 31 4.79 -6.76 5.77
C PRO A 31 4.37 -8.21 6.02
N CYS A 32 3.31 -8.46 6.80
CA CYS A 32 2.85 -9.82 7.08
C CYS A 32 2.16 -10.50 5.88
N LYS A 33 1.81 -9.74 4.83
CA LYS A 33 1.29 -10.26 3.55
C LYS A 33 2.39 -10.45 2.50
N ILE A 34 3.65 -10.27 2.88
CA ILE A 34 4.82 -10.54 2.02
C ILE A 34 5.56 -11.77 2.55
N PHE A 35 5.45 -12.87 1.81
CA PHE A 35 6.15 -14.11 2.14
C PHE A 35 7.51 -14.17 1.46
N LEU A 36 8.45 -14.92 2.05
CA LEU A 36 9.72 -15.26 1.42
C LEU A 36 9.71 -16.75 1.08
N ASP A 37 10.05 -17.09 -0.16
CA ASP A 37 10.23 -18.49 -0.54
C ASP A 37 11.59 -19.05 -0.05
N GLU A 38 11.86 -20.32 -0.35
CA GLU A 38 13.09 -21.02 0.06
C GLU A 38 14.37 -20.34 -0.45
N LYS A 39 14.28 -19.52 -1.51
CA LYS A 39 15.40 -18.77 -2.09
C LYS A 39 15.48 -17.34 -1.54
N GLY A 40 14.57 -16.96 -0.65
CA GLY A 40 14.48 -15.62 -0.10
C GLY A 40 13.83 -14.60 -1.05
N THR A 41 13.15 -15.06 -2.10
CA THR A 41 12.42 -14.17 -3.01
C THR A 41 11.07 -13.80 -2.40
N ALA A 42 10.76 -12.51 -2.41
CA ALA A 42 9.51 -11.97 -1.89
C ALA A 42 8.32 -12.31 -2.80
N LYS A 43 7.19 -12.64 -2.17
CA LYS A 43 5.91 -12.96 -2.81
C LYS A 43 4.80 -12.13 -2.16
N LEU A 44 4.12 -11.32 -2.98
CA LEU A 44 2.89 -10.65 -2.58
C LEU A 44 1.75 -11.69 -2.48
N SER A 45 0.91 -11.58 -1.45
CA SER A 45 -0.13 -12.57 -1.13
C SER A 45 -1.36 -11.91 -0.50
N GLU A 46 -2.42 -12.71 -0.29
CA GLU A 46 -3.68 -12.28 0.35
C GLU A 46 -4.48 -11.23 -0.45
N PHE A 47 -4.98 -11.66 -1.61
CA PHE A 47 -5.79 -10.88 -2.54
C PHE A 47 -7.28 -10.78 -2.16
N GLU A 48 -7.63 -11.10 -0.91
CA GLU A 48 -9.03 -11.14 -0.44
C GLU A 48 -9.73 -9.77 -0.57
N ASN A 49 -8.98 -8.69 -0.32
CA ASN A 49 -9.49 -7.32 -0.40
C ASN A 49 -9.33 -6.72 -1.80
N SER A 50 -8.76 -7.46 -2.75
CA SER A 50 -8.38 -6.92 -4.05
C SER A 50 -9.59 -6.62 -4.94
N VAL A 51 -9.47 -5.56 -5.74
CA VAL A 51 -10.51 -5.15 -6.68
C VAL A 51 -9.96 -4.97 -8.09
N LEU A 52 -10.87 -4.93 -9.06
CA LEU A 52 -10.56 -4.70 -10.46
C LEU A 52 -11.07 -3.32 -10.88
N ILE A 53 -10.18 -2.47 -11.39
CA ILE A 53 -10.58 -1.27 -12.11
C ILE A 53 -10.85 -1.67 -13.58
N PRO A 54 -12.06 -1.46 -14.10
CA PRO A 54 -12.38 -1.76 -15.50
C PRO A 54 -11.49 -0.95 -16.47
N GLN A 55 -11.27 -1.49 -17.66
CA GLN A 55 -10.49 -0.80 -18.68
C GLN A 55 -11.09 0.57 -19.01
N GLY A 56 -10.26 1.62 -19.00
CA GLY A 56 -10.68 2.98 -19.30
C GLY A 56 -11.23 3.76 -18.10
N GLU A 57 -11.50 3.09 -16.99
CA GLU A 57 -11.89 3.74 -15.74
C GLU A 57 -10.65 4.15 -14.92
N LYS A 58 -10.80 5.20 -14.12
CA LYS A 58 -9.72 5.70 -13.25
C LYS A 58 -9.80 5.19 -11.82
N PHE A 59 -10.97 4.75 -11.41
CA PHE A 59 -11.24 4.28 -10.06
C PHE A 59 -12.41 3.31 -10.06
N VAL A 60 -12.56 2.60 -8.94
CA VAL A 60 -13.78 1.88 -8.59
C VAL A 60 -14.21 2.30 -7.18
N GLU A 61 -15.52 2.31 -6.92
CA GLU A 61 -16.04 2.52 -5.57
C GLU A 61 -16.07 1.18 -4.83
N ASP A 62 -15.61 1.17 -3.59
CA ASP A 62 -15.57 -0.04 -2.78
C ASP A 62 -15.67 0.25 -1.28
N VAL A 63 -15.98 -0.77 -0.48
CA VAL A 63 -16.05 -0.69 0.97
C VAL A 63 -14.65 -0.45 1.54
N ILE A 64 -14.54 0.47 2.51
CA ILE A 64 -13.27 0.80 3.18
C ILE A 64 -12.76 -0.39 4.00
N GLU A 65 -11.84 -1.13 3.41
CA GLU A 65 -11.14 -2.27 4.00
C GLU A 65 -9.63 -2.18 3.78
N GLY A 66 -8.85 -2.65 4.76
CA GLY A 66 -7.39 -2.69 4.77
C GLY A 66 -6.80 -2.35 6.14
N THR A 67 -5.47 -2.32 6.24
CA THR A 67 -4.77 -2.11 7.52
C THR A 67 -4.51 -0.64 7.82
N PHE A 68 -4.99 -0.16 8.98
CA PHE A 68 -4.77 1.22 9.43
C PHE A 68 -3.27 1.57 9.49
N GLY A 69 -2.92 2.78 9.04
CA GLY A 69 -1.53 3.22 8.86
C GLY A 69 -0.93 2.90 7.48
N TYR A 70 -1.54 1.98 6.73
CA TYR A 70 -1.17 1.67 5.33
C TYR A 70 -2.27 2.06 4.32
N LEU A 71 -3.45 2.45 4.82
CA LEU A 71 -4.57 2.88 4.00
C LEU A 71 -4.34 4.28 3.41
N ASP A 72 -4.57 4.40 2.10
CA ASP A 72 -4.62 5.69 1.40
C ASP A 72 -5.72 6.58 1.96
N HIS A 73 -5.35 7.78 2.39
CA HIS A 73 -6.27 8.77 2.94
C HIS A 73 -7.36 9.19 1.96
N ASN A 74 -7.07 9.27 0.66
CA ASN A 74 -8.08 9.61 -0.34
C ASN A 74 -9.12 8.51 -0.46
N TYR A 75 -8.69 7.25 -0.51
CA TYR A 75 -9.58 6.11 -0.48
C TYR A 75 -10.43 6.11 0.81
N MET A 76 -9.82 6.29 1.98
CA MET A 76 -10.56 6.37 3.27
C MET A 76 -11.64 7.44 3.28
N TYR A 77 -11.39 8.59 2.66
CA TYR A 77 -12.34 9.71 2.65
C TYR A 77 -13.43 9.57 1.57
N THR A 78 -13.09 8.98 0.42
CA THR A 78 -13.96 9.00 -0.77
C THR A 78 -14.60 7.67 -1.12
N GLY A 79 -14.11 6.54 -0.59
CA GLY A 79 -14.49 5.21 -1.04
C GLY A 79 -13.96 4.83 -2.42
N ARG A 80 -13.12 5.66 -3.04
CA ARG A 80 -12.59 5.43 -4.39
C ARG A 80 -11.23 4.77 -4.35
N VAL A 81 -11.16 3.57 -4.90
CA VAL A 81 -9.93 2.81 -5.06
C VAL A 81 -9.29 3.17 -6.40
N THR A 82 -7.99 3.46 -6.38
CA THR A 82 -7.18 3.77 -7.56
C THR A 82 -5.86 2.99 -7.50
N GLU A 83 -5.05 3.06 -8.57
CA GLU A 83 -3.65 2.60 -8.52
C GLU A 83 -2.87 3.24 -7.36
N ASN A 84 -3.18 4.50 -7.02
CA ASN A 84 -2.52 5.20 -5.92
C ASN A 84 -2.83 4.59 -4.55
N THR A 85 -3.90 3.81 -4.42
CA THR A 85 -4.22 3.10 -3.17
C THR A 85 -3.12 2.09 -2.83
N ASP A 86 -2.65 1.33 -3.82
CA ASP A 86 -1.50 0.43 -3.64
C ASP A 86 -0.18 1.19 -3.53
N VAL A 87 0.01 2.28 -4.29
CA VAL A 87 1.24 3.10 -4.22
C VAL A 87 1.44 3.70 -2.83
N TYR A 88 0.36 4.21 -2.22
CA TYR A 88 0.40 4.72 -0.85
C TYR A 88 0.76 3.60 0.14
N GLY A 89 0.07 2.46 0.07
CA GLY A 89 0.34 1.31 0.93
C GLY A 89 1.77 0.79 0.77
N PHE A 90 2.30 0.77 -0.46
CA PHE A 90 3.69 0.44 -0.74
C PHE A 90 4.67 1.44 -0.10
N GLY A 91 4.37 2.74 -0.13
CA GLY A 91 5.14 3.77 0.58
C GLY A 91 5.19 3.53 2.10
N ALA A 92 4.05 3.22 2.71
CA ALA A 92 3.97 2.86 4.13
C ALA A 92 4.76 1.58 4.44
N PHE A 93 4.64 0.55 3.59
CA PHE A 93 5.44 -0.67 3.65
C PHE A 93 6.95 -0.40 3.59
N MET A 94 7.40 0.48 2.69
CA MET A 94 8.81 0.88 2.61
C MET A 94 9.27 1.58 3.90
N LEU A 95 8.47 2.49 4.46
CA LEU A 95 8.77 3.13 5.75
C LEU A 95 8.93 2.09 6.85
N THR A 96 8.05 1.09 6.92
CA THR A 96 8.17 -0.01 7.88
C THR A 96 9.44 -0.81 7.67
N LEU A 97 9.79 -1.15 6.43
CA LEU A 97 11.03 -1.86 6.13
C LEU A 97 12.26 -1.06 6.56
N LEU A 98 12.28 0.25 6.37
CA LEU A 98 13.43 1.10 6.70
C LEU A 98 13.57 1.33 8.20
N THR A 99 12.45 1.59 8.89
CA THR A 99 12.44 2.02 10.29
C THR A 99 12.23 0.88 11.29
N ALA A 100 11.72 -0.27 10.83
CA ALA A 100 11.16 -1.32 11.68
C ALA A 100 10.03 -0.84 12.60
N MET A 101 9.39 0.29 12.29
CA MET A 101 8.25 0.83 13.04
C MET A 101 6.94 0.59 12.30
N ASN A 102 5.87 0.36 13.07
CA ASN A 102 4.53 0.26 12.52
C ASN A 102 4.01 1.68 12.17
N PRO A 103 3.58 1.95 10.91
CA PRO A 103 3.10 3.26 10.49
C PRO A 103 1.89 3.75 11.30
N SER A 104 1.04 2.85 11.80
CA SER A 104 -0.07 3.22 12.70
C SER A 104 0.40 3.85 14.02
N LEU A 105 1.57 3.44 14.52
CA LEU A 105 2.19 4.05 15.69
C LEU A 105 2.83 5.40 15.33
N VAL A 106 3.35 5.55 14.11
CA VAL A 106 3.89 6.82 13.62
C VAL A 106 2.77 7.86 13.52
N ASP A 107 1.62 7.55 12.91
CA ASP A 107 0.48 8.48 12.84
C ASP A 107 0.00 8.91 14.24
N GLN A 108 -0.03 7.98 15.20
CA GLN A 108 -0.39 8.28 16.59
C GLN A 108 0.67 9.14 17.32
N LEU A 109 1.97 8.93 17.06
CA LEU A 109 3.06 9.69 17.68
C LEU A 109 3.19 11.11 17.09
N TYR A 110 2.89 11.28 15.79
CA TYR A 110 3.09 12.53 15.07
C TYR A 110 1.84 13.38 14.86
N LYS A 111 0.63 12.91 15.22
CA LYS A 111 -0.59 13.74 15.25
C LYS A 111 -0.47 15.04 16.08
N GLY A 112 0.51 15.12 16.99
CA GLY A 112 0.83 16.35 17.72
C GLY A 112 2.02 17.17 17.18
N SER A 113 2.82 16.65 16.27
CA SER A 113 4.09 17.28 15.82
C SER A 113 4.13 17.67 14.34
N LEU A 114 3.39 16.99 13.45
CA LEU A 114 3.38 17.35 12.01
C LEU A 114 2.52 18.59 11.70
N LEU A 115 1.43 18.83 12.44
CA LEU A 115 0.63 20.07 12.30
C LEU A 115 1.45 21.32 12.66
N LYS A 116 2.30 21.25 13.68
CA LYS A 116 3.19 22.38 14.05
C LYS A 116 4.22 22.71 12.98
N LEU A 117 4.75 21.71 12.28
CA LEU A 117 5.75 21.92 11.23
C LEU A 117 5.18 22.58 9.96
N VAL A 118 3.85 22.51 9.76
CA VAL A 118 3.16 23.16 8.65
C VAL A 118 2.65 24.55 9.04
N GLU A 119 2.40 24.80 10.34
CA GLU A 119 1.99 26.11 10.85
C GLU A 119 3.17 27.05 11.14
N ASP A 120 4.37 26.51 11.38
CA ASP A 120 5.59 27.27 11.70
C ASP A 120 6.54 27.50 10.50
N GLY A 121 6.10 27.25 9.25
CA GLY A 121 6.87 27.45 8.02
C GLY A 121 6.17 28.35 7.00
#